data_AF-A0A0C2JXP3-F1
#
_entry.id   AF-A0A0C2JXP3-F1
#
_cell.length_a   1.000
_cell.length_b   1.000
_cell.length_c   1.000
_cell.angle_alpha   90.00
_cell.angle_beta   90.00
_cell.angle_gamma   90.00
#
_symmetry.space_group_name_H-M   'P 1'
#
loop_
_entity.id
_entity.type
_entity.pdbx_description
1 polymer ?
#
loop_
_entity_poly.entity_id
_entity_poly.type
_entity_poly.pdbx_seq_one_letter_code
_entity_poly.pdbx_strand_id
1 'polypeptide(L)'
;MDEGINVEDAVFDFLLSYRTMPFKGGISPSEMMHGRQMKCQVVAILTGPQEHFTSISWFKQNQSVWVPNHGKNTRWLKGEVIKPHRNMLYLVKTEDGQTFRHRNQLKPRYSFGEYTD
;
A
#
# COMPACT_ATOMS: atom_id res chain seq x y z
N MET A 1 5.16 48.71 -3.16
CA MET A 1 5.42 47.65 -2.18
C MET A 1 4.60 46.47 -2.68
N ASP A 2 5.24 45.37 -3.04
CA ASP A 2 4.52 44.14 -3.39
C ASP A 2 3.83 43.65 -2.13
N GLU A 3 2.54 43.92 -2.00
CA GLU A 3 1.70 43.21 -1.06
C GLU A 3 1.71 41.74 -1.53
N GLY A 4 2.50 40.92 -0.85
CA GLY A 4 2.64 39.50 -1.17
C GLY A 4 1.26 38.83 -1.23
N ILE A 5 1.16 37.78 -2.05
CA ILE A 5 -0.08 37.02 -2.26
C ILE A 5 -0.65 36.64 -0.88
N ASN A 6 -1.93 36.96 -0.67
CA ASN A 6 -2.65 36.59 0.54
C ASN A 6 -2.53 35.06 0.76
N VAL A 7 -2.21 34.65 1.99
CA VAL A 7 -2.01 33.23 2.33
C VAL A 7 -3.24 32.41 1.95
N GLU A 8 -4.44 32.97 2.09
CA GLU A 8 -5.69 32.30 1.73
C GLU A 8 -5.77 32.04 0.22
N ASP A 9 -5.40 33.02 -0.60
CA ASP A 9 -5.38 32.89 -2.06
C ASP A 9 -4.31 31.90 -2.52
N ALA A 10 -3.13 31.93 -1.90
CA ALA A 10 -2.05 30.98 -2.19
C ALA A 10 -2.43 29.53 -1.83
N VAL A 11 -3.12 29.34 -0.70
CA VAL A 11 -3.65 28.02 -0.30
C VAL A 11 -4.76 27.59 -1.22
N PHE A 12 -5.65 28.50 -1.64
CA PHE A 12 -6.71 28.21 -2.59
C PHE A 12 -6.14 27.73 -3.94
N ASP A 13 -5.17 28.46 -4.50
CA ASP A 13 -4.51 28.11 -5.76
C ASP A 13 -3.75 26.78 -5.67
N PHE A 14 -3.07 26.54 -4.54
CA PHE A 14 -2.41 25.27 -4.27
C PHE A 14 -3.41 24.11 -4.25
N LEU A 15 -4.51 24.25 -3.52
CA LEU A 15 -5.55 23.21 -3.43
C LEU A 15 -6.22 22.96 -4.77
N LEU A 16 -6.52 24.02 -5.54
CA LEU A 16 -7.10 23.92 -6.87
C LEU A 16 -6.17 23.18 -7.84
N SER A 17 -4.88 23.52 -7.80
CA SER A 17 -3.85 22.85 -8.59
C SER A 17 -3.72 21.39 -8.19
N TYR A 18 -3.64 21.09 -6.89
CA TYR A 18 -3.54 19.72 -6.40
C TYR A 18 -4.74 18.87 -6.81
N ARG A 19 -5.96 19.43 -6.79
CA ARG A 19 -7.20 18.71 -7.11
C ARG A 19 -7.32 18.36 -8.60
N THR A 20 -6.64 19.09 -9.48
CA THR A 20 -6.71 18.97 -10.94
C THR A 20 -5.46 18.36 -11.56
N MET A 21 -4.32 18.42 -10.87
CA MET A 21 -3.07 17.81 -11.34
C MET A 21 -3.13 16.28 -11.24
N PRO A 22 -2.78 15.55 -12.32
CA PRO A 22 -2.73 14.10 -12.29
C PRO A 22 -1.59 13.62 -11.38
N PHE A 23 -1.87 12.63 -10.55
CA PHE A 23 -0.86 11.96 -9.70
C PHE A 23 -0.21 10.79 -10.45
N LYS A 24 0.77 10.10 -9.84
CA LYS A 24 1.36 8.87 -10.39
C LYS A 24 0.24 7.87 -10.74
N GLY A 25 -0.01 7.67 -12.02
CA GLY A 25 -1.15 6.90 -12.54
C GLY A 25 -2.08 7.69 -13.50
N GLY A 26 -1.85 8.99 -13.70
CA GLY A 26 -2.59 9.80 -14.67
C GLY A 26 -3.98 10.27 -14.22
N ILE A 27 -4.38 9.91 -13.00
CA ILE A 27 -5.68 10.24 -12.41
C ILE A 27 -5.47 11.38 -11.40
N SER A 28 -6.27 12.44 -11.48
CA SER A 28 -6.23 13.54 -10.50
C SER A 28 -7.14 13.26 -9.29
N PRO A 29 -6.89 13.89 -8.13
CA PRO A 29 -7.71 13.68 -6.93
C PRO A 29 -9.21 13.94 -7.14
N SER A 30 -9.57 14.93 -7.97
CA SER A 30 -10.97 15.16 -8.35
C SER A 30 -11.60 13.92 -9.01
N GLU A 31 -10.85 13.21 -9.83
CA GLU A 31 -11.37 12.09 -10.62
C GLU A 31 -11.53 10.86 -9.75
N MET A 32 -10.61 10.67 -8.80
CA MET A 32 -10.70 9.65 -7.78
C MET A 32 -11.92 9.85 -6.86
N MET A 33 -12.24 11.11 -6.49
CA MET A 33 -13.41 11.41 -5.66
C MET A 33 -14.74 11.25 -6.41
N HIS A 34 -14.82 11.75 -7.65
CA HIS A 34 -16.07 11.74 -8.40
C HIS A 34 -16.28 10.47 -9.24
N GLY A 35 -15.29 9.57 -9.29
CA GLY A 35 -15.31 8.35 -10.12
C GLY A 35 -15.37 8.64 -11.63
N ARG A 36 -15.14 9.90 -12.04
CA ARG A 36 -15.16 10.35 -13.43
C ARG A 36 -14.14 11.46 -13.62
N GLN A 37 -13.49 11.45 -14.79
CA GLN A 37 -12.73 12.58 -15.26
C GLN A 37 -13.62 13.81 -15.35
N MET A 38 -13.21 14.95 -14.78
CA MET A 38 -13.81 16.23 -15.15
C MET A 38 -13.35 16.53 -16.58
N LYS A 39 -14.14 16.08 -17.56
CA LYS A 39 -13.76 16.06 -18.96
C LYS A 39 -13.53 17.48 -19.46
N CYS A 40 -12.28 17.82 -19.74
CA CYS A 40 -11.96 18.74 -20.82
C CYS A 40 -11.88 17.94 -22.13
N GLN A 41 -12.20 18.59 -23.25
CA GLN A 41 -12.38 17.92 -24.55
C GLN A 41 -11.18 17.06 -24.96
N VAL A 42 -9.97 17.47 -24.57
CA VAL A 42 -8.71 16.79 -24.90
C VAL A 42 -8.60 15.40 -24.25
N VAL A 43 -9.03 15.23 -23.00
CA VAL A 43 -8.79 13.95 -22.29
C VAL A 43 -9.82 12.88 -22.65
N ALA A 44 -11.02 13.29 -23.07
CA ALA A 44 -12.01 12.37 -23.64
C ALA A 44 -11.50 11.62 -24.88
N ILE A 45 -10.53 12.20 -25.60
CA ILE A 45 -9.95 11.64 -26.83
C ILE A 45 -8.82 10.63 -26.51
N LEU A 46 -8.19 10.70 -25.33
CA LEU A 46 -6.89 10.04 -25.08
C LEU A 46 -6.94 8.79 -24.18
N THR A 47 -8.08 8.42 -23.58
CA THR A 47 -8.10 7.38 -22.54
C THR A 47 -8.48 6.00 -23.09
N GLY A 48 -7.58 5.01 -23.00
CA GLY A 48 -7.83 3.59 -23.31
C GLY A 48 -8.02 2.71 -22.05
N PRO A 49 -8.49 1.45 -22.21
CA PRO A 49 -8.77 0.55 -21.08
C PRO A 49 -7.48 0.06 -20.38
N GLN A 50 -7.54 -0.11 -19.06
CA GLN A 50 -6.43 -0.64 -18.24
C GLN A 50 -6.75 -2.05 -17.74
N GLU A 51 -5.78 -2.95 -17.88
CA GLU A 51 -5.81 -4.34 -17.40
C GLU A 51 -5.21 -4.44 -16.00
N HIS A 52 -5.78 -5.28 -15.13
CA HIS A 52 -5.26 -5.53 -13.78
C HIS A 52 -4.70 -6.96 -13.66
N PHE A 53 -3.41 -7.07 -13.35
CA PHE A 53 -2.75 -8.36 -13.10
C PHE A 53 -2.90 -8.81 -11.64
N THR A 54 -3.31 -10.05 -11.40
CA THR A 54 -3.27 -10.70 -10.09
C THR A 54 -1.90 -11.32 -9.84
N SER A 55 -1.20 -10.91 -8.78
CA SER A 55 0.16 -11.37 -8.49
C SER A 55 0.25 -12.58 -7.55
N ILE A 56 1.36 -13.32 -7.71
CA ILE A 56 1.79 -14.48 -6.92
C ILE A 56 2.04 -14.08 -5.45
N SER A 57 1.53 -14.87 -4.49
CA SER A 57 1.74 -14.64 -3.04
C SER A 57 3.12 -15.11 -2.57
N TRP A 58 3.78 -14.31 -1.71
CA TRP A 58 5.18 -14.50 -1.31
C TRP A 58 5.37 -15.52 -0.17
N PHE A 59 4.38 -15.66 0.71
CA PHE A 59 4.38 -16.64 1.79
C PHE A 59 3.23 -17.63 1.62
N LYS A 60 3.50 -18.92 1.86
CA LYS A 60 2.50 -19.98 1.78
C LYS A 60 1.72 -20.10 3.09
N GLN A 61 0.52 -20.65 3.00
CA GLN A 61 -0.23 -21.09 4.18
C GLN A 61 0.58 -22.12 4.97
N ASN A 62 0.50 -22.02 6.30
CA ASN A 62 1.22 -22.81 7.30
C ASN A 62 2.76 -22.60 7.29
N GLN A 63 3.25 -21.55 6.64
CA GLN A 63 4.68 -21.23 6.65
C GLN A 63 5.09 -20.60 7.99
N SER A 64 6.16 -21.13 8.60
CA SER A 64 6.78 -20.55 9.80
C SER A 64 7.50 -19.25 9.49
N VAL A 65 7.13 -18.19 10.20
CA VAL A 65 7.66 -16.84 10.03
C VAL A 65 8.08 -16.21 11.36
N TRP A 66 8.89 -15.17 11.27
CA TRP A 66 9.20 -14.23 12.35
C TRP A 66 8.35 -12.96 12.18
N VAL A 67 7.75 -12.50 13.28
CA VAL A 67 6.88 -11.32 13.36
C VAL A 67 7.48 -10.31 14.34
N PRO A 68 7.56 -9.01 14.01
CA PRO A 68 8.14 -8.01 14.92
C PRO A 68 7.27 -7.85 16.15
N ASN A 69 7.91 -7.76 17.31
CA ASN A 69 7.28 -7.37 18.56
C ASN A 69 7.54 -5.89 18.82
N HIS A 70 6.47 -5.10 18.93
CA HIS A 70 6.57 -3.65 19.18
C HIS A 70 6.50 -3.29 20.67
N GLY A 71 6.28 -4.25 21.58
CA GLY A 71 5.98 -3.95 22.98
C GLY A 71 6.87 -4.58 24.05
N LYS A 72 7.78 -5.54 23.74
CA LYS A 72 8.54 -6.29 24.77
C LYS A 72 9.96 -6.72 24.34
N ASN A 73 10.71 -7.26 25.30
CA ASN A 73 12.13 -7.67 25.31
C ASN A 73 12.68 -8.39 24.07
N THR A 74 11.87 -9.10 23.28
CA THR A 74 12.36 -9.85 22.10
C THR A 74 11.82 -9.23 20.82
N ARG A 75 12.71 -8.69 19.98
CA ARG A 75 12.36 -7.98 18.73
C ARG A 75 11.52 -8.81 17.74
N TRP A 76 11.65 -10.13 17.77
CA TRP A 76 10.94 -11.05 16.86
C TRP A 76 10.25 -12.16 17.63
N LEU A 77 8.97 -12.37 17.32
CA LEU A 77 8.12 -13.45 17.81
C LEU A 77 8.02 -14.55 16.76
N LYS A 78 7.94 -15.78 17.25
CA LYS A 78 7.63 -16.94 16.43
C LYS A 78 6.16 -16.89 16.03
N GLY A 79 5.87 -16.89 14.73
CA GLY A 79 4.52 -17.05 14.21
C GLY A 79 4.41 -17.99 13.02
N GLU A 80 3.17 -18.24 12.61
CA GLU A 80 2.82 -19.10 11.47
C GLU A 80 1.76 -18.41 10.62
N VAL A 81 1.95 -18.41 9.30
CA VAL A 81 0.98 -17.84 8.35
C VAL A 81 -0.24 -18.74 8.28
N ILE A 82 -1.40 -18.26 8.75
CA ILE A 82 -2.67 -18.99 8.62
C ILE A 82 -3.18 -18.93 7.19
N LYS A 83 -3.20 -17.72 6.59
CA LYS A 83 -3.65 -17.52 5.21
C LYS A 83 -3.19 -16.19 4.64
N PRO A 84 -2.93 -16.11 3.32
CA PRO A 84 -2.88 -14.83 2.63
C PRO A 84 -4.28 -14.20 2.65
N HIS A 85 -4.35 -12.90 2.96
CA HIS A 85 -5.60 -12.14 2.93
C HIS A 85 -5.70 -11.28 1.66
N ARG A 86 -4.58 -10.65 1.28
CA ARG A 86 -4.38 -9.90 0.02
C ARG A 86 -2.92 -10.06 -0.42
N ASN A 87 -2.55 -9.48 -1.55
CA ASN A 87 -1.19 -9.57 -2.12
C ASN A 87 -0.05 -9.38 -1.10
N MET A 88 -0.20 -8.40 -0.18
CA MET A 88 0.83 -8.07 0.81
C MET A 88 0.40 -8.28 2.26
N LEU A 89 -0.81 -8.74 2.54
CA LEU A 89 -1.33 -8.87 3.89
C LEU A 89 -1.60 -10.32 4.25
N TYR A 90 -1.07 -10.77 5.38
CA TYR A 90 -1.14 -12.15 5.85
C TYR A 90 -1.74 -12.19 7.25
N LEU A 91 -2.64 -13.15 7.49
CA LEU A 91 -3.09 -13.47 8.84
C LEU A 91 -2.07 -14.42 9.47
N VAL A 92 -1.50 -14.01 10.61
CA VAL A 92 -0.43 -14.75 11.29
C VAL A 92 -0.85 -15.08 12.70
N LYS A 93 -0.59 -16.32 13.12
CA LYS A 93 -0.77 -16.80 14.50
C LYS A 93 0.55 -16.65 15.26
N THR A 94 0.50 -15.99 16.41
CA THR A 94 1.59 -15.87 17.38
C THR A 94 1.11 -16.35 18.75
N GLU A 95 2.00 -16.42 19.74
CA GLU A 95 1.65 -16.75 21.14
C GLU A 95 0.58 -15.80 21.70
N ASP A 96 0.64 -14.52 21.33
CA ASP A 96 -0.30 -13.48 21.79
C ASP A 96 -1.65 -13.48 21.02
N GLY A 97 -1.86 -14.43 20.09
CA GLY A 97 -3.09 -14.52 19.29
C GLY A 97 -2.87 -14.31 17.78
N GLN A 98 -3.94 -14.01 17.06
CA GLN A 98 -3.92 -13.84 15.60
C GLN A 98 -3.89 -12.36 15.23
N THR A 99 -2.98 -11.97 14.33
CA THR A 99 -2.87 -10.59 13.85
C THR A 99 -2.62 -10.52 12.36
N PHE A 100 -3.06 -9.43 11.72
CA PHE A 100 -2.72 -9.15 10.33
C PHE A 100 -1.35 -8.47 10.26
N ARG A 101 -0.51 -8.95 9.35
CA ARG A 101 0.85 -8.41 9.13
C ARG A 101 1.12 -8.18 7.66
N HIS A 102 1.78 -7.07 7.38
CA HIS A 102 2.25 -6.76 6.05
C HIS A 102 3.47 -7.63 5.70
N ARG A 103 3.65 -7.98 4.42
CA ARG A 103 4.77 -8.81 3.92
C ARG A 103 6.12 -8.35 4.46
N ASN A 104 6.39 -7.04 4.42
CA ASN A 104 7.68 -6.47 4.85
C ASN A 104 7.93 -6.57 6.37
N GLN A 105 6.90 -6.92 7.14
CA GLN A 105 7.00 -7.20 8.57
C GLN A 105 7.22 -8.69 8.86
N LEU A 106 7.28 -9.55 7.84
CA LEU A 106 7.46 -10.99 8.03
C LEU A 106 8.81 -11.43 7.48
N LYS A 107 9.46 -12.36 8.20
CA LYS A 107 10.66 -13.04 7.69
C LYS A 107 10.44 -14.55 7.72
N PRO A 108 10.88 -15.32 6.71
CA PRO A 108 10.84 -16.77 6.80
C PRO A 108 11.70 -17.24 7.97
N ARG A 109 11.24 -18.25 8.71
CA ARG A 109 12.01 -18.81 9.84
C ARG A 109 13.09 -19.77 9.36
N TYR A 110 12.77 -20.55 8.34
CA TYR A 110 13.68 -21.49 7.69
C TYR A 110 13.80 -21.04 6.23
N SER A 111 15.01 -20.68 5.81
CA SER A 111 15.31 -20.57 4.39
C SER A 111 15.45 -21.99 3.82
N PHE A 112 14.90 -22.21 2.63
CA PHE A 112 15.19 -23.40 1.83
C PHE A 112 16.71 -23.44 1.61
N GLY A 113 17.44 -24.25 2.39
CA GLY A 113 18.91 -24.29 2.36
C GLY A 113 19.60 -24.92 3.56
N GLU A 114 18.95 -25.10 4.71
CA GLU A 114 19.54 -25.87 5.83
C GLU A 114 19.00 -27.31 5.80
N TYR A 115 19.51 -28.09 4.85
CA TYR A 115 19.67 -29.53 5.03
C TYR A 115 20.93 -29.72 5.86
N THR A 116 20.79 -30.16 7.11
CA THR A 116 21.90 -30.75 7.86
C THR A 116 21.95 -32.24 7.57
N ASP A 117 23.18 -32.75 7.40
CA ASP A 117 23.60 -34.14 7.21
C ASP A 117 22.83 -35.19 8.03
#